data_AF-A0A850AAB1-F1
#
_entry.id   AF-A0A850AAB1-F1
#
_cell.length_a   1.000
_cell.length_b   1.000
_cell.length_c   1.000
_cell.angle_alpha   90.00
_cell.angle_beta   90.00
_cell.angle_gamma   90.00
#
_symmetry.space_group_name_H-M   'P 1'
#
loop_
_entity.id
_entity.type
_entity.pdbx_description
1 polymer ?
#
loop_
_entity_poly.entity_id
_entity_poly.type
_entity_poly.pdbx_seq_one_letter_code
_entity_poly.pdbx_strand_id
1 'polypeptide(L)'
;MGLRLKILSGFLALALMLFLAGIWSIYELSAIGDSGQKLLRENYRSIQAAKMMLESLEREDSAILLLLLGKWQEGRTILNAADSSFNAALQMAKNNLTIPGEQAYTDSIARRYKIYKSLWEKPVVSTYKEGNLDWYFREVHRAFLNTKAAVNSLMEVNSSAMYNTATEVRERANRAITPGIIAMIAALVFSLLFNFFINYYVVSPVIRITRGIKQFLEEQRPFDVEVESHDELKELGNLVMTLVSRAGKPRG
;
A
#
# COMPACT_ATOMS: atom_id res chain seq x y z
N MET A 1 -19.60 -20.02 36.96
CA MET A 1 -18.28 -19.39 36.72
C MET A 1 -18.03 -18.42 37.85
N GLY A 2 -16.84 -18.43 38.44
CA GLY A 2 -16.50 -17.46 39.48
C GLY A 2 -16.41 -16.02 38.93
N LEU A 3 -16.71 -15.03 39.77
CA LEU A 3 -16.74 -13.60 39.48
C LEU A 3 -15.44 -13.13 38.83
N ARG A 4 -14.30 -13.59 39.37
CA ARG A 4 -12.97 -13.29 38.84
C ARG A 4 -12.80 -13.78 37.40
N LEU A 5 -13.26 -15.01 37.11
CA LEU A 5 -13.16 -15.59 35.77
C LEU A 5 -14.11 -14.90 34.79
N LYS A 6 -15.30 -14.51 35.26
CA LYS A 6 -16.31 -13.76 34.49
C LYS A 6 -15.74 -12.40 34.03
N ILE A 7 -15.17 -11.64 34.96
CA ILE A 7 -14.54 -10.34 34.66
C ILE A 7 -13.32 -10.53 33.75
N LEU A 8 -12.42 -11.46 34.08
CA LEU A 8 -11.21 -11.74 33.29
C LEU A 8 -11.57 -12.14 31.84
N SER A 9 -12.60 -12.98 31.66
CA SER A 9 -13.01 -13.44 30.33
C SER A 9 -13.49 -12.30 29.43
N GLY A 10 -14.18 -11.30 29.97
CA GLY A 10 -14.63 -10.14 29.19
C GLY A 10 -13.48 -9.22 28.79
N PHE A 11 -12.53 -8.96 29.71
CA PHE A 11 -11.31 -8.24 29.37
C PHE A 11 -10.43 -9.00 28.37
N LEU A 12 -10.34 -10.32 28.51
CA LEU A 12 -9.60 -11.17 27.57
C LEU A 12 -10.25 -11.14 26.18
N ALA A 13 -11.58 -11.24 26.10
CA ALA A 13 -12.31 -11.13 24.84
C ALA A 13 -12.07 -9.78 24.15
N LEU A 14 -12.10 -8.67 24.90
CA LEU A 14 -11.75 -7.34 24.40
C LEU A 14 -10.32 -7.27 23.86
N ALA A 15 -9.35 -7.76 24.65
CA ALA A 15 -7.95 -7.76 24.27
C ALA A 15 -7.71 -8.57 22.98
N LEU A 16 -8.34 -9.75 22.89
CA LEU A 16 -8.22 -10.64 21.74
C LEU A 16 -8.87 -10.04 20.49
N MET A 17 -10.02 -9.39 20.63
CA MET A 17 -10.68 -8.66 19.54
C MET A 17 -9.80 -7.52 19.00
N LEU A 18 -9.25 -6.68 19.88
CA LEU A 18 -8.35 -5.59 19.49
C LEU A 18 -7.05 -6.11 18.85
N PHE A 19 -6.51 -7.20 19.38
CA PHE A 19 -5.29 -7.82 18.86
C PHE A 19 -5.50 -8.36 17.44
N LEU A 20 -6.59 -9.10 17.20
CA LEU A 20 -6.93 -9.61 15.87
C LEU A 20 -7.19 -8.49 14.87
N ALA A 21 -7.91 -7.44 15.28
CA ALA A 21 -8.13 -6.25 14.44
C ALA A 21 -6.82 -5.55 14.08
N GLY A 22 -5.89 -5.43 15.04
CA GLY A 22 -4.57 -4.85 14.82
C GLY A 22 -3.74 -5.67 13.84
N ILE A 23 -3.66 -6.99 14.02
CA ILE A 23 -2.96 -7.89 13.08
C ILE A 23 -3.55 -7.75 11.68
N TRP A 24 -4.88 -7.79 11.56
CA TRP A 24 -5.56 -7.67 10.28
C TRP A 24 -5.22 -6.35 9.58
N SER A 25 -5.28 -5.24 10.31
CA SER A 25 -4.96 -3.91 9.78
C SER A 25 -3.50 -3.81 9.30
N ILE A 26 -2.56 -4.42 10.02
CA ILE A 26 -1.14 -4.43 9.64
C ILE A 26 -0.93 -5.25 8.36
N TYR A 27 -1.58 -6.42 8.26
CA TYR A 27 -1.49 -7.29 7.10
C TYR A 27 -2.06 -6.65 5.83
N GLU A 28 -3.24 -6.03 5.93
CA GLU A 28 -3.89 -5.36 4.79
C GLU A 28 -3.02 -4.19 4.27
N LEU A 29 -2.43 -3.41 5.19
CA LEU A 29 -1.58 -2.28 4.84
C LEU A 29 -0.25 -2.71 4.20
N SER A 30 0.36 -3.79 4.69
CA SER A 30 1.63 -4.31 4.14
C SER A 30 1.46 -4.91 2.75
N ALA A 31 0.37 -5.65 2.51
CA ALA A 31 0.07 -6.25 1.20
C ALA A 31 -0.10 -5.21 0.08
N ILE A 32 -0.69 -4.05 0.40
CA ILE A 32 -0.85 -2.93 -0.54
C ILE A 32 0.49 -2.25 -0.84
N GLY A 33 1.32 -2.08 0.18
CA GLY A 33 2.64 -1.44 0.07
C GLY A 33 3.54 -2.15 -0.93
N ASP A 34 3.72 -3.47 -0.79
CA ASP A 34 4.69 -4.22 -1.58
C ASP A 34 4.29 -4.36 -3.06
N SER A 35 3.04 -4.72 -3.32
CA SER A 35 2.56 -4.95 -4.69
C SER A 35 2.48 -3.64 -5.48
N GLY A 36 1.99 -2.58 -4.85
CA GLY A 36 1.87 -1.25 -5.46
C GLY A 36 3.21 -0.61 -5.76
N GLN A 37 4.15 -0.65 -4.80
CA GLN A 37 5.50 -0.11 -5.00
C GLN A 37 6.27 -0.88 -6.08
N LYS A 38 6.09 -2.20 -6.18
CA LYS A 38 6.70 -2.99 -7.24
C LYS A 38 6.24 -2.52 -8.62
N LEU A 39 4.93 -2.44 -8.85
CA LEU A 39 4.39 -2.01 -10.15
C LEU A 39 4.81 -0.57 -10.52
N LEU A 40 4.78 0.36 -9.56
CA LEU A 40 5.26 1.73 -9.77
C LEU A 40 6.74 1.77 -10.17
N ARG A 41 7.57 0.97 -9.51
CA ARG A 41 9.01 0.88 -9.80
C ARG A 41 9.26 0.30 -11.18
N GLU A 42 8.54 -0.75 -11.57
CA GLU A 42 8.69 -1.32 -12.91
C GLU A 42 8.22 -0.34 -14.00
N ASN A 43 7.06 0.33 -13.83
CA ASN A 43 6.63 1.37 -14.79
C ASN A 43 7.66 2.51 -14.91
N TYR A 44 8.22 2.94 -13.77
CA TYR A 44 9.28 3.95 -13.77
C TYR A 44 10.55 3.49 -14.50
N ARG A 45 10.93 2.21 -14.38
CA ARG A 45 12.07 1.63 -15.13
C ARG A 45 11.82 1.65 -16.64
N SER A 46 10.60 1.34 -17.10
CA SER A 46 10.25 1.44 -18.53
C SER A 46 10.28 2.88 -19.04
N ILE A 47 9.81 3.85 -18.26
CA ILE A 47 9.92 5.29 -18.58
C ILE A 47 11.39 5.71 -18.69
N GLN A 48 12.22 5.29 -17.74
CA GLN A 48 13.65 5.61 -17.74
C GLN A 48 14.37 5.00 -18.94
N ALA A 49 14.03 3.76 -19.33
CA ALA A 49 14.53 3.14 -20.54
C ALA A 49 14.12 3.93 -21.81
N ALA A 50 12.87 4.39 -21.88
CA ALA A 50 12.40 5.24 -22.98
C ALA A 50 13.15 6.58 -23.04
N LYS A 51 13.40 7.22 -21.88
CA LYS A 51 14.19 8.44 -21.81
C LYS A 51 15.63 8.25 -22.32
N MET A 52 16.30 7.17 -21.89
CA MET A 52 17.65 6.84 -22.37
C MET A 52 17.68 6.58 -23.88
N MET A 53 16.64 5.94 -24.43
CA MET A 53 16.49 5.77 -25.88
C MET A 53 16.36 7.11 -26.59
N LEU A 54 15.56 8.05 -26.08
CA LEU A 54 15.41 9.39 -26.67
C LEU A 54 16.73 10.17 -26.65
N GLU A 55 17.43 10.19 -25.52
CA GLU A 55 18.73 10.87 -25.38
C GLU A 55 19.78 10.27 -26.32
N SER A 56 19.77 8.94 -26.49
CA SER A 56 20.67 8.25 -27.42
C SER A 56 20.37 8.62 -28.88
N LEU A 57 19.09 8.66 -29.27
CA LEU A 57 18.68 9.09 -30.61
C LEU A 57 19.12 10.53 -30.91
N GLU A 58 18.98 11.45 -29.96
CA GLU A 58 19.39 12.84 -30.13
C GLU A 58 20.91 12.99 -30.26
N ARG A 59 21.68 12.14 -29.56
CA ARG A 59 23.13 12.04 -29.73
C ARG A 59 23.51 11.48 -31.09
N GLU A 60 22.81 10.46 -31.58
CA GLU A 60 23.04 9.92 -32.92
C GLU A 60 22.76 10.97 -34.01
N ASP A 61 21.64 11.68 -33.93
CA ASP A 61 21.27 12.76 -34.88
C ASP A 61 22.35 13.85 -34.92
N SER A 62 22.79 14.32 -33.74
CA SER A 62 23.88 15.29 -33.61
C SER A 62 25.21 14.77 -34.18
N ALA A 63 25.53 13.50 -33.95
CA ALA A 63 26.76 12.89 -34.44
C ALA A 63 26.78 12.72 -35.96
N ILE A 64 25.63 12.47 -36.58
CA ILE A 64 25.52 12.43 -38.05
C ILE A 64 25.82 13.81 -38.64
N LEU A 65 25.36 14.90 -38.01
CA LEU A 65 25.73 16.25 -38.42
C LEU A 65 27.25 16.50 -38.33
N LEU A 66 27.92 15.97 -37.31
CA LEU A 66 29.39 16.05 -37.21
C LEU A 66 30.08 15.31 -38.35
N LEU A 67 29.55 14.16 -38.77
CA LEU A 67 30.04 13.46 -39.96
C LEU A 67 29.91 14.36 -41.20
N LEU A 68 28.75 14.99 -41.41
CA LEU A 68 28.52 15.88 -42.56
C LEU A 68 29.46 17.11 -42.57
N LEU A 69 29.91 17.54 -41.40
CA LEU A 69 30.87 18.64 -41.23
C LEU A 69 32.35 18.20 -41.36
N GLY A 70 32.61 16.94 -41.71
CA GLY A 70 33.96 16.41 -41.85
C GLY A 70 34.64 15.97 -40.55
N LYS A 71 33.93 15.99 -39.41
CA LYS A 71 34.44 15.54 -38.10
C LYS A 71 34.21 14.04 -37.90
N TRP A 72 34.77 13.24 -38.79
CA TRP A 72 34.47 11.82 -38.93
C TRP A 72 34.77 10.98 -37.70
N GLN A 73 35.97 11.15 -37.12
CA GLN A 73 36.41 10.36 -35.97
C GLN A 73 35.53 10.62 -34.75
N GLU A 74 35.23 11.90 -34.49
CA GLU A 74 34.38 12.34 -33.39
C GLU A 74 32.93 11.84 -33.58
N GLY A 75 32.34 12.08 -34.75
CA GLY A 75 30.98 11.64 -35.07
C GLY A 75 30.82 10.12 -35.01
N ARG A 76 31.79 9.33 -35.49
CA ARG A 76 31.73 7.87 -35.42
C ARG A 76 31.87 7.34 -33.99
N THR A 77 32.71 7.97 -33.18
CA THR A 77 32.86 7.60 -31.77
C THR A 77 31.54 7.83 -31.01
N ILE A 78 30.90 8.98 -31.21
CA ILE A 78 29.62 9.29 -30.57
C ILE A 78 28.51 8.36 -31.07
N LEU A 79 28.43 8.09 -32.37
CA LEU A 79 27.45 7.17 -32.96
C LEU A 79 27.53 5.77 -32.34
N ASN A 80 28.72 5.19 -32.26
CA ASN A 80 28.88 3.84 -31.72
C ASN A 80 28.50 3.77 -30.22
N ALA A 81 28.86 4.79 -29.44
CA ALA A 81 28.50 4.87 -28.03
C ALA A 81 26.98 5.07 -27.83
N ALA A 82 26.36 5.90 -28.65
CA ALA A 82 24.93 6.15 -28.61
C ALA A 82 24.12 4.92 -29.07
N ASP A 83 24.57 4.21 -30.11
CA ASP A 83 23.93 2.96 -30.58
C ASP A 83 23.98 1.88 -29.50
N SER A 84 25.13 1.69 -28.86
CA SER A 84 25.25 0.77 -27.72
C SER A 84 24.28 1.15 -26.59
N SER A 85 24.20 2.43 -26.24
CA SER A 85 23.30 2.94 -25.19
C SER A 85 21.82 2.74 -25.55
N PHE A 86 21.45 3.02 -26.81
CA PHE A 86 20.09 2.82 -27.30
C PHE A 86 19.68 1.36 -27.21
N ASN A 87 20.52 0.44 -27.71
CA ASN A 87 20.22 -0.99 -27.69
C ASN A 87 20.14 -1.52 -26.25
N ALA A 88 21.01 -1.08 -25.35
CA ALA A 88 20.92 -1.43 -23.93
C ALA A 88 19.60 -0.96 -23.31
N ALA A 89 19.19 0.28 -23.59
CA ALA A 89 17.92 0.82 -23.13
C ALA A 89 16.70 0.08 -23.72
N LEU A 90 16.73 -0.26 -25.01
CA LEU A 90 15.70 -1.06 -25.64
C LEU A 90 15.58 -2.46 -25.02
N GLN A 91 16.70 -3.09 -24.68
CA GLN A 91 16.69 -4.39 -23.99
C GLN A 91 16.17 -4.27 -22.56
N MET A 92 16.50 -3.18 -21.85
CA MET A 92 15.90 -2.90 -20.54
C MET A 92 14.37 -2.80 -20.62
N ALA A 93 13.84 -2.11 -21.63
CA ALA A 93 12.39 -2.04 -21.86
C ALA A 93 11.77 -3.41 -22.23
N LYS A 94 12.44 -4.20 -23.09
CA LYS A 94 11.97 -5.55 -23.46
C LYS A 94 11.95 -6.54 -22.30
N ASN A 95 12.88 -6.40 -21.35
CA ASN A 95 12.93 -7.24 -20.16
C ASN A 95 11.99 -6.79 -19.04
N ASN A 96 11.28 -5.68 -19.25
CA ASN A 96 10.43 -5.05 -18.25
C ASN A 96 9.05 -4.70 -18.83
N LEU A 97 8.38 -5.72 -19.38
CA LEU A 97 7.03 -5.57 -19.91
C LEU A 97 6.04 -5.60 -18.74
N THR A 98 5.48 -4.44 -18.42
CA THR A 98 4.53 -4.26 -17.31
C THR A 98 3.09 -4.18 -17.80
N ILE A 99 2.88 -3.81 -19.07
CA ILE A 99 1.54 -3.54 -19.62
C ILE A 99 1.19 -4.55 -20.73
N PRO A 100 -0.05 -5.08 -20.74
CA PRO A 100 -0.52 -5.90 -21.86
C PRO A 100 -0.38 -5.18 -23.20
N GLY A 101 0.29 -5.82 -24.17
CA GLY A 101 0.53 -5.23 -25.49
C GLY A 101 1.77 -4.34 -25.60
N GLU A 102 2.51 -4.10 -24.52
CA GLU A 102 3.75 -3.30 -24.52
C GLU A 102 4.83 -3.86 -25.47
N GLN A 103 4.85 -5.19 -25.66
CA GLN A 103 5.74 -5.86 -26.60
C GLN A 103 5.62 -5.32 -28.03
N ALA A 104 4.41 -4.93 -28.46
CA ALA A 104 4.20 -4.37 -29.80
C ALA A 104 4.93 -3.03 -29.97
N TYR A 105 5.03 -2.22 -28.91
CA TYR A 105 5.75 -0.96 -28.91
C TYR A 105 7.26 -1.19 -28.99
N THR A 106 7.81 -2.08 -28.15
CA THR A 106 9.26 -2.37 -28.16
C THR A 106 9.71 -2.99 -29.48
N ASP A 107 8.89 -3.84 -30.10
CA ASP A 107 9.19 -4.40 -31.42
C ASP A 107 9.04 -3.38 -32.55
N SER A 108 8.08 -2.46 -32.45
CA SER A 108 7.95 -1.32 -33.39
C SER A 108 9.19 -0.41 -33.32
N ILE A 109 9.65 -0.09 -32.11
CA ILE A 109 10.88 0.68 -31.86
C ILE A 109 12.08 -0.05 -32.47
N ALA A 110 12.25 -1.34 -32.20
CA ALA A 110 13.36 -2.13 -32.74
C ALA A 110 13.41 -2.10 -34.28
N ARG A 111 12.25 -2.23 -34.95
CA ARG A 111 12.16 -2.17 -36.42
C ARG A 111 12.52 -0.78 -36.96
N ARG A 112 11.96 0.28 -36.37
CA ARG A 112 12.20 1.66 -36.80
C ARG A 112 13.66 2.07 -36.57
N TYR A 113 14.23 1.68 -35.43
CA TYR A 113 15.62 1.92 -35.13
C TYR A 113 16.55 1.19 -36.10
N LYS A 114 16.26 -0.07 -36.46
CA LYS A 114 17.04 -0.79 -37.48
C LYS A 114 17.06 -0.06 -38.83
N ILE A 115 15.94 0.51 -39.25
CA ILE A 115 15.85 1.33 -40.46
C ILE A 115 16.72 2.59 -40.30
N TYR A 116 16.58 3.32 -39.19
CA TYR A 116 17.36 4.52 -38.89
C TYR A 116 18.88 4.23 -38.90
N LYS A 117 19.31 3.18 -38.19
CA LYS A 117 20.70 2.71 -38.15
C LYS A 117 21.28 2.44 -39.53
N SER A 118 20.52 1.76 -40.39
CA SER A 118 20.98 1.40 -41.74
C SER A 118 21.34 2.60 -42.63
N LEU A 119 20.81 3.80 -42.32
CA LEU A 119 21.08 5.02 -43.08
C LEU A 119 22.50 5.55 -42.81
N TRP A 120 22.96 5.45 -41.56
CA TRP A 120 24.24 6.00 -41.11
C TRP A 120 25.35 4.95 -40.91
N GLU A 121 25.01 3.67 -40.77
CA GLU A 121 25.96 2.56 -40.51
C GLU A 121 26.98 2.39 -41.64
N LYS A 122 26.58 2.62 -42.90
CA LYS A 122 27.50 2.61 -44.04
C LYS A 122 28.37 3.87 -44.06
N PRO A 123 29.59 3.82 -44.65
CA PRO A 123 30.45 4.99 -44.76
C PRO A 123 29.73 6.18 -45.39
N VAL A 124 29.75 7.32 -44.70
CA VAL A 124 29.28 8.61 -45.24
C VAL A 124 30.43 9.29 -46.01
N VAL A 125 31.67 9.12 -45.53
CA VAL A 125 32.92 9.59 -46.14
C VAL A 125 33.12 9.02 -47.54
N SER A 126 33.52 9.87 -48.48
CA SER A 126 33.82 9.51 -49.87
C SER A 126 32.64 8.88 -50.61
N THR A 127 31.42 9.26 -50.22
CA THR A 127 30.17 8.88 -50.91
C THR A 127 29.36 10.13 -51.26
N TYR A 128 28.30 9.99 -52.07
CA TYR A 128 27.36 11.07 -52.41
C TYR A 128 26.63 11.68 -51.18
N LYS A 129 26.81 11.09 -49.99
CA LYS A 129 26.22 11.52 -48.72
C LYS A 129 27.09 12.53 -47.97
N GLU A 130 28.38 12.64 -48.31
CA GLU A 130 29.30 13.62 -47.70
C GLU A 130 28.86 15.04 -48.05
N GLY A 131 28.64 15.89 -47.02
CA GLY A 131 28.12 17.25 -47.19
C GLY A 131 26.68 17.36 -47.72
N ASN A 132 25.95 16.25 -47.85
CA ASN A 132 24.62 16.23 -48.45
C ASN A 132 23.51 16.47 -47.41
N LEU A 133 23.17 17.74 -47.19
CA LEU A 133 22.10 18.15 -46.28
C LEU A 133 20.71 17.69 -46.75
N ASP A 134 20.49 17.56 -48.05
CA ASP A 134 19.21 17.07 -48.58
C ASP A 134 18.96 15.61 -48.18
N TRP A 135 19.99 14.76 -48.27
CA TRP A 135 19.95 13.38 -47.79
C TRP A 135 19.64 13.33 -46.28
N TYR A 136 20.29 14.18 -45.49
CA TYR A 136 20.04 14.27 -44.05
C TYR A 136 18.57 14.60 -43.74
N PHE A 137 18.04 15.71 -44.26
CA PHE A 137 16.69 16.15 -43.92
C PHE A 137 15.60 15.23 -44.49
N ARG A 138 15.79 14.67 -45.69
CA ARG A 138 14.78 13.85 -46.36
C ARG A 138 14.75 12.41 -45.88
N GLU A 139 15.89 11.84 -45.51
CA GLU A 139 15.99 10.43 -45.11
C GLU A 139 16.29 10.27 -43.63
N VAL A 140 17.47 10.75 -43.19
CA VAL A 140 17.99 10.51 -41.83
C VAL A 140 17.09 11.13 -40.78
N HIS A 141 16.82 12.43 -40.88
CA HIS A 141 16.05 13.17 -39.89
C HIS A 141 14.60 12.67 -39.83
N ARG A 142 14.01 12.29 -40.97
CA ARG A 142 12.68 11.65 -40.99
C ARG A 142 12.69 10.30 -40.27
N ALA A 143 13.69 9.46 -40.49
CA ALA A 143 13.81 8.18 -39.80
C ALA A 143 14.08 8.34 -38.28
N PHE A 144 14.87 9.35 -37.90
CA PHE A 144 15.05 9.77 -36.51
C PHE A 144 13.71 10.16 -35.87
N LEU A 145 12.97 11.09 -36.47
CA LEU A 145 11.66 11.54 -35.96
C LEU A 145 10.67 10.37 -35.85
N ASN A 146 10.65 9.48 -36.84
CA ASN A 146 9.81 8.28 -36.83
C ASN A 146 10.15 7.31 -35.70
N THR A 147 11.42 7.19 -35.33
CA THR A 147 11.87 6.34 -34.23
C THR A 147 11.59 7.04 -32.89
N LYS A 148 11.88 8.34 -32.79
CA LYS A 148 11.59 9.20 -31.63
C LYS A 148 10.10 9.15 -31.27
N ALA A 149 9.22 9.26 -32.26
CA ALA A 149 7.78 9.16 -32.06
C ALA A 149 7.37 7.80 -31.47
N ALA A 150 7.93 6.69 -31.95
CA ALA A 150 7.63 5.36 -31.42
C ALA A 150 8.11 5.18 -29.97
N VAL A 151 9.29 5.72 -29.63
CA VAL A 151 9.79 5.73 -28.24
C VAL A 151 8.91 6.60 -27.34
N ASN A 152 8.47 7.77 -27.81
CA ASN A 152 7.53 8.63 -27.08
C ASN A 152 6.21 7.93 -26.81
N SER A 153 5.65 7.19 -27.77
CA SER A 153 4.42 6.41 -27.55
C SER A 153 4.59 5.33 -26.48
N LEU A 154 5.74 4.65 -26.41
CA LEU A 154 6.04 3.72 -25.31
C LEU A 154 6.12 4.44 -23.96
N MET A 155 6.78 5.61 -23.93
CA MET A 155 6.90 6.43 -22.72
C MET A 155 5.55 6.93 -22.23
N GLU A 156 4.66 7.34 -23.14
CA GLU A 156 3.31 7.81 -22.84
C GLU A 156 2.47 6.70 -22.20
N VAL A 157 2.42 5.51 -22.83
CA VAL A 157 1.67 4.36 -22.30
C VAL A 157 2.17 3.96 -20.89
N ASN A 158 3.49 3.95 -20.68
CA ASN A 158 4.07 3.67 -19.37
C ASN A 158 3.80 4.78 -18.34
N SER A 159 3.81 6.04 -18.75
CA SER A 159 3.50 7.18 -17.88
C SER A 159 2.03 7.17 -17.44
N SER A 160 1.11 6.89 -18.37
CA SER A 160 -0.32 6.73 -18.07
C SER A 160 -0.57 5.54 -17.15
N ALA A 161 0.09 4.40 -17.40
CA ALA A 161 -0.01 3.23 -16.52
C ALA A 161 0.54 3.51 -15.11
N MET A 162 1.63 4.26 -14.99
CA MET A 162 2.17 4.71 -13.71
C MET A 162 1.17 5.57 -12.94
N TYR A 163 0.51 6.52 -13.60
CA TYR A 163 -0.51 7.38 -12.98
C TYR A 163 -1.73 6.57 -12.49
N ASN A 164 -2.21 5.65 -13.33
CA ASN A 164 -3.34 4.78 -12.97
C ASN A 164 -2.97 3.85 -11.80
N THR A 165 -1.78 3.25 -11.84
CA THR A 165 -1.27 2.40 -10.77
C THR A 165 -1.14 3.20 -9.46
N ALA A 166 -0.62 4.42 -9.52
CA ALA A 166 -0.51 5.29 -8.34
C ALA A 166 -1.89 5.60 -7.73
N THR A 167 -2.88 5.84 -8.59
CA THR A 167 -4.27 6.11 -8.18
C THR A 167 -4.89 4.87 -7.54
N GLU A 168 -4.74 3.69 -8.15
CA GLU A 168 -5.23 2.43 -7.58
C GLU A 168 -4.59 2.11 -6.24
N VAL A 169 -3.27 2.30 -6.10
CA VAL A 169 -2.57 2.09 -4.83
C VAL A 169 -3.13 3.00 -3.75
N ARG A 170 -3.38 4.28 -4.08
CA ARG A 170 -3.99 5.25 -3.17
C ARG A 170 -5.41 4.86 -2.77
N GLU A 171 -6.25 4.47 -3.73
CA GLU A 171 -7.62 4.05 -3.47
C GLU A 171 -7.69 2.78 -2.61
N ARG A 172 -6.86 1.78 -2.90
CA ARG A 172 -6.77 0.56 -2.10
C ARG A 172 -6.32 0.86 -0.67
N ALA A 173 -5.32 1.74 -0.49
CA ALA A 173 -4.89 2.17 0.83
C ALA A 173 -6.03 2.83 1.63
N ASN A 174 -6.82 3.69 0.98
CA ASN A 174 -7.99 4.30 1.63
C ASN A 174 -9.06 3.27 2.03
N ARG A 175 -9.33 2.28 1.17
CA ARG A 175 -10.30 1.22 1.47
C ARG A 175 -9.83 0.25 2.56
N ALA A 176 -8.52 0.00 2.65
CA ALA A 176 -7.93 -0.87 3.67
C ALA A 176 -8.11 -0.35 5.10
N ILE A 177 -8.32 0.96 5.27
CA ILE A 177 -8.54 1.56 6.60
C ILE A 177 -9.97 1.30 7.11
N THR A 178 -10.95 1.11 6.22
CA THR A 178 -12.38 1.01 6.60
C THR A 178 -12.68 -0.15 7.56
N PRO A 179 -12.20 -1.39 7.36
CA PRO A 179 -12.41 -2.48 8.32
C PRO A 179 -11.82 -2.16 9.70
N GLY A 180 -10.68 -1.48 9.76
CA GLY A 180 -10.07 -1.03 11.01
C GLY A 180 -10.95 -0.04 11.79
N ILE A 181 -11.57 0.91 11.08
CA ILE A 181 -12.53 1.84 11.69
C ILE A 181 -13.75 1.08 12.24
N ILE A 182 -14.31 0.14 11.48
CA ILE A 182 -15.46 -0.68 11.94
C ILE A 182 -15.09 -1.46 13.20
N ALA A 183 -13.92 -2.10 13.22
CA ALA A 183 -13.43 -2.83 14.38
C ALA A 183 -13.24 -1.92 15.60
N MET A 184 -12.74 -0.70 15.40
CA MET A 184 -12.59 0.29 16.46
C MET A 184 -13.93 0.71 17.06
N ILE A 185 -14.93 0.99 16.22
CA ILE A 185 -16.30 1.33 16.67
C ILE A 185 -16.91 0.14 17.43
N ALA A 186 -16.77 -1.08 16.90
CA ALA A 186 -17.27 -2.29 17.55
C ALA A 186 -16.62 -2.52 18.92
N ALA A 187 -15.31 -2.29 19.04
CA ALA A 187 -14.60 -2.38 20.32
C ALA A 187 -15.07 -1.31 21.32
N LEU A 188 -15.36 -0.08 20.85
CA LEU A 188 -15.92 0.99 21.69
C LEU A 188 -17.30 0.60 22.23
N VAL A 189 -18.19 0.12 21.36
CA VAL A 189 -19.54 -0.34 21.74
C VAL A 189 -19.45 -1.50 22.72
N PHE A 190 -18.57 -2.49 22.46
CA PHE A 190 -18.35 -3.60 23.39
C PHE A 190 -17.85 -3.11 24.73
N SER A 191 -16.91 -2.15 24.77
CA SER A 191 -16.38 -1.57 26.00
C SER A 191 -17.49 -0.92 26.84
N LEU A 192 -18.40 -0.17 26.20
CA LEU A 192 -19.55 0.45 26.86
C LEU A 192 -20.52 -0.59 27.43
N LEU A 193 -20.86 -1.62 26.64
CA LEU A 193 -21.72 -2.72 27.08
C LEU A 193 -21.08 -3.50 28.23
N PHE A 194 -19.78 -3.80 28.12
CA PHE A 194 -19.04 -4.48 29.17
C PHE A 194 -19.01 -3.66 30.46
N ASN A 195 -18.76 -2.36 30.37
CA ASN A 195 -18.82 -1.45 31.52
C ASN A 195 -20.22 -1.47 32.17
N PHE A 196 -21.28 -1.36 31.36
CA PHE A 196 -22.66 -1.45 31.83
C PHE A 196 -22.94 -2.76 32.58
N PHE A 197 -22.53 -3.90 32.02
CA PHE A 197 -22.73 -5.21 32.67
C PHE A 197 -21.91 -5.36 33.95
N ILE A 198 -20.68 -4.86 34.00
CA ILE A 198 -19.88 -4.84 35.24
C ILE A 198 -20.57 -3.97 36.29
N ASN A 199 -21.07 -2.80 35.90
CA ASN A 199 -21.78 -1.93 36.83
C ASN A 199 -23.04 -2.60 37.38
N TYR A 200 -23.85 -3.20 36.51
CA TYR A 200 -25.12 -3.81 36.87
C TYR A 200 -24.96 -5.12 37.67
N TYR A 201 -24.08 -6.03 37.25
CA TYR A 201 -23.93 -7.34 37.87
C TYR A 201 -22.90 -7.41 39.00
N VAL A 202 -21.99 -6.45 39.10
CA VAL A 202 -20.91 -6.47 40.10
C VAL A 202 -20.98 -5.27 41.03
N VAL A 203 -20.83 -4.06 40.48
CA VAL A 203 -20.70 -2.83 41.30
C VAL A 203 -21.98 -2.51 42.07
N SER A 204 -23.13 -2.52 41.39
CA SER A 204 -24.43 -2.19 42.00
C SER A 204 -24.80 -3.16 43.14
N PRO A 205 -24.71 -4.50 43.00
CA PRO A 205 -24.92 -5.42 44.10
C PRO A 205 -23.98 -5.19 45.28
N VAL A 206 -22.68 -4.97 45.03
CA VAL A 206 -21.71 -4.66 46.10
C VAL A 206 -22.15 -3.41 46.86
N ILE A 207 -22.50 -2.33 46.17
CA ILE A 207 -22.99 -1.09 46.80
C ILE A 207 -24.27 -1.35 47.59
N ARG A 208 -25.23 -2.13 47.06
CA ARG A 208 -26.48 -2.46 47.76
C ARG A 208 -26.21 -3.26 49.05
N ILE A 209 -25.35 -4.28 49.00
CA ILE A 209 -24.95 -5.06 50.18
C ILE A 209 -24.28 -4.14 51.21
N THR A 210 -23.33 -3.30 50.79
CA THR A 210 -22.65 -2.36 51.72
C THR A 210 -23.63 -1.40 52.38
N ARG A 211 -24.57 -0.82 51.63
CA ARG A 211 -25.60 0.07 52.18
C ARG A 211 -26.53 -0.67 53.14
N GLY A 212 -26.97 -1.88 52.79
CA GLY A 212 -27.82 -2.70 53.67
C GLY A 212 -27.13 -3.02 54.99
N ILE A 213 -25.83 -3.37 54.95
CA ILE A 213 -25.05 -3.60 56.17
C ILE A 213 -24.98 -2.33 57.02
N LYS A 214 -24.69 -1.18 56.39
CA LYS A 214 -24.60 0.11 57.10
C LYS A 214 -25.93 0.48 57.78
N GLN A 215 -27.05 0.32 57.08
CA GLN A 215 -28.39 0.59 57.62
C GLN A 215 -28.76 -0.35 58.78
N PHE A 216 -28.36 -1.62 58.71
CA PHE A 216 -28.56 -2.56 59.82
C PHE A 216 -27.75 -2.14 61.07
N LEU A 217 -26.49 -1.73 60.88
CA LEU A 217 -25.60 -1.34 61.98
C LEU A 217 -25.97 0.01 62.61
N GLU A 218 -26.31 1.01 61.80
CA GLU A 218 -26.54 2.39 62.28
C GLU A 218 -28.02 2.67 62.57
N GLU A 219 -28.95 2.09 61.80
CA GLU A 219 -30.38 2.45 61.84
C GLU A 219 -31.29 1.30 62.33
N GLN A 220 -30.74 0.14 62.67
CA GLN A 220 -31.48 -1.09 63.05
C GLN A 220 -32.54 -1.55 62.02
N ARG A 221 -32.41 -1.14 60.75
CA ARG A 221 -33.32 -1.60 59.70
C ARG A 221 -33.01 -3.06 59.30
N PRO A 222 -34.02 -3.88 58.98
CA PRO A 222 -33.80 -5.25 58.52
C PRO A 222 -33.00 -5.25 57.21
N PHE A 223 -32.00 -6.12 57.12
CA PHE A 223 -31.25 -6.35 55.90
C PHE A 223 -32.12 -7.15 54.94
N ASP A 224 -32.55 -6.54 53.84
CA ASP A 224 -33.36 -7.19 52.80
C ASP A 224 -32.80 -6.84 51.42
N VAL A 225 -31.58 -7.31 51.15
CA VAL A 225 -30.89 -7.07 49.89
C VAL A 225 -30.91 -8.35 49.06
N GLU A 226 -31.73 -8.35 48.01
CA GLU A 226 -31.76 -9.43 47.04
C GLU A 226 -30.65 -9.24 45.99
N VAL A 227 -29.86 -10.30 45.77
CA VAL A 227 -28.77 -10.33 44.79
C VAL A 227 -29.15 -11.28 43.68
N GLU A 228 -29.42 -10.74 42.49
CA GLU A 228 -29.85 -11.49 41.30
C GLU A 228 -28.72 -12.30 40.62
N SER A 229 -27.46 -12.10 41.02
CA SER A 229 -26.33 -12.82 40.41
C SER A 229 -26.31 -14.31 40.80
N HIS A 230 -25.60 -15.13 40.03
CA HIS A 230 -25.44 -16.57 40.33
C HIS A 230 -23.97 -16.92 40.66
N ASP A 231 -23.23 -15.91 41.11
CA ASP A 231 -21.80 -15.98 41.42
C ASP A 231 -21.56 -15.65 42.90
N GLU A 232 -20.30 -15.49 43.29
CA GLU A 232 -19.82 -15.28 44.67
C GLU A 232 -20.50 -14.09 45.36
N LEU A 233 -21.08 -13.13 44.61
CA LEU A 233 -21.84 -12.02 45.18
C LEU A 233 -23.18 -12.46 45.78
N LYS A 234 -23.86 -13.45 45.20
CA LYS A 234 -25.08 -14.02 45.79
C LYS A 234 -24.77 -14.85 47.03
N GLU A 235 -23.68 -15.60 46.99
CA GLU A 235 -23.18 -16.31 48.17
C GLU A 235 -22.87 -15.33 49.31
N LEU A 236 -22.17 -14.23 49.02
CA LEU A 236 -21.90 -13.17 49.98
C LEU A 236 -23.19 -12.56 50.54
N GLY A 237 -24.16 -12.22 49.69
CA GLY A 237 -25.46 -11.68 50.13
C GLY A 237 -26.19 -12.64 51.08
N ASN A 238 -26.23 -13.93 50.76
CA ASN A 238 -26.85 -14.97 51.60
C ASN A 238 -26.12 -15.16 52.94
N LEU A 239 -24.77 -15.13 52.93
CA LEU A 239 -23.97 -15.22 54.15
C LEU A 239 -24.20 -14.03 55.07
N VAL A 240 -24.28 -12.82 54.52
CA VAL A 240 -24.61 -11.59 55.27
C VAL A 240 -26.02 -11.67 55.86
N MET A 241 -27.02 -12.08 55.06
CA MET A 241 -28.39 -12.28 55.54
C MET A 241 -28.45 -13.27 56.72
N THR A 242 -27.71 -14.38 56.61
CA THR A 242 -27.61 -15.38 57.68
C THR A 242 -26.94 -14.80 58.94
N LEU A 243 -25.86 -14.04 58.81
CA LEU A 243 -25.20 -13.34 59.91
C LEU A 243 -26.12 -12.35 60.62
N VAL A 244 -26.80 -11.50 59.85
CA VAL A 244 -27.75 -10.49 60.36
C VAL A 244 -28.91 -11.16 61.12
N SER A 245 -29.48 -12.23 60.56
CA SER A 245 -30.57 -12.97 61.22
C SER A 245 -30.17 -13.62 62.55
N ARG A 246 -28.89 -14.03 62.69
CA ARG A 246 -28.35 -14.58 63.94
C ARG A 246 -28.02 -13.48 64.95
N ALA A 247 -27.52 -12.34 64.49
CA ALA A 247 -27.21 -11.18 65.34
C ALA A 247 -28.47 -10.49 65.89
N GLY A 248 -29.58 -10.50 65.13
CA GLY A 248 -30.86 -9.93 65.53
C GLY A 248 -31.73 -10.81 66.43
N LYS A 249 -31.35 -12.07 66.69
CA LYS A 249 -32.04 -12.90 67.70
C LYS A 249 -31.54 -12.52 69.09
N PRO A 250 -32.41 -12.22 70.08
CA PRO A 250 -31.96 -12.06 71.45
C PRO A 250 -31.28 -13.35 71.89
N ARG A 251 -30.08 -13.23 72.46
CA ARG A 251 -29.44 -14.33 73.18
C ARG A 251 -30.35 -14.64 74.37
N GLY A 252 -31.12 -15.72 74.24
CA GLY A 252 -31.80 -16.36 75.37
C GLY A 252 -30.78 -16.88 76.37
#